data_AF-A0A227JHT2-F1
#
_entry.id   AF-A0A227JHT2-F1
#
_cell.length_a   1.000
_cell.length_b   1.000
_cell.length_c   1.000
_cell.angle_alpha   90.00
_cell.angle_beta   90.00
_cell.angle_gamma   90.00
#
_symmetry.space_group_name_H-M   'P 1'
#
loop_
_entity.id
_entity.type
_entity.pdbx_description
1 polymer ?
#
loop_
_entity_poly.entity_id
_entity_poly.type
_entity_poly.pdbx_seq_one_letter_code
_entity_poly.pdbx_strand_id
1 'polypeptide(L)'
;MTLTRRQQIEALEKDWATNPRWKNVKRTYTAEEVVELRGSMVPANTIAQRGADKLWSLVNGSAKKGYVNCLGALTGGQAVQQAKAGIEAIYL
;
A
#
# COMPACT_ATOMS: atom_id res chain seq x y z
N MET A 1 7.63 20.39 11.36
CA MET A 1 8.88 20.76 10.68
C MET A 1 8.91 20.05 9.34
N THR A 2 9.22 20.77 8.26
CA THR A 2 9.34 20.17 6.93
C THR A 2 10.67 19.43 6.82
N LEU A 3 10.65 18.15 6.42
CA LEU A 3 11.88 17.38 6.23
C LEU A 3 12.67 17.93 5.05
N THR A 4 13.97 18.11 5.23
CA THR A 4 14.89 18.43 4.13
C THR A 4 14.94 17.29 3.12
N ARG A 5 15.35 17.56 1.87
CA ARG A 5 15.48 16.53 0.83
C ARG A 5 16.35 15.35 1.31
N ARG A 6 17.47 15.63 1.96
CA ARG A 6 18.35 14.61 2.55
C ARG A 6 17.62 13.75 3.59
N GLN A 7 16.89 14.38 4.52
CA GLN A 7 16.12 13.64 5.54
C GLN A 7 15.01 12.78 4.93
N GLN A 8 14.40 13.20 3.81
CA GLN A 8 13.40 12.39 3.11
C GLN A 8 14.01 11.14 2.45
N ILE A 9 15.21 11.27 1.88
CA ILE A 9 15.96 10.16 1.29
C ILE A 9 16.34 9.16 2.39
N GLU A 10 16.99 9.62 3.46
CA GLU A 10 17.40 8.79 4.61
C GLU A 10 16.20 8.06 5.24
N ALA A 11 15.05 8.75 5.38
CA ALA A 11 13.84 8.14 5.91
C ALA A 11 13.30 7.02 5.00
N LEU A 12 13.36 7.21 3.68
CA LEU A 12 12.89 6.23 2.70
C LEU A 12 13.82 5.01 2.64
N GLU A 13 15.14 5.22 2.67
CA GLU A 13 16.13 4.13 2.73
C GLU A 13 15.96 3.30 3.99
N LYS A 14 15.79 3.97 5.15
CA LYS A 14 15.52 3.29 6.41
C LYS A 14 14.23 2.46 6.36
N ASP A 15 13.15 3.00 5.80
CA ASP A 15 11.90 2.25 5.64
C ASP A 15 12.13 1.02 4.76
N TRP A 16 12.78 1.16 3.60
CA TRP A 16 13.07 0.03 2.72
C TRP A 16 13.94 -1.04 3.35
N ALA A 17 14.92 -0.66 4.18
CA ALA A 17 15.84 -1.59 4.84
C ALA A 17 15.20 -2.33 6.04
N THR A 18 14.28 -1.69 6.76
CA THR A 18 13.80 -2.19 8.06
C THR A 18 12.37 -2.69 8.05
N ASN A 19 11.53 -2.19 7.14
CA ASN A 19 10.12 -2.54 7.10
C ASN A 19 9.94 -3.93 6.48
N PRO A 20 9.33 -4.90 7.20
CA PRO A 20 9.12 -6.25 6.68
C PRO A 20 8.29 -6.28 5.40
N ARG A 21 7.51 -5.22 5.13
CA ARG A 21 6.78 -5.01 3.87
C ARG A 21 7.64 -5.14 2.62
N TRP A 22 8.94 -4.84 2.74
CA TRP A 22 9.88 -4.76 1.62
C TRP A 22 10.95 -5.85 1.60
N LYS A 23 10.92 -6.83 2.53
CA LYS A 23 11.99 -7.83 2.76
C LYS A 23 12.51 -8.52 1.49
N ASN A 24 11.64 -8.80 0.52
CA ASN A 24 11.97 -9.50 -0.72
C ASN A 24 11.68 -8.66 -1.98
N VAL A 25 11.70 -7.32 -1.87
CA VAL A 25 11.38 -6.41 -2.97
C VAL A 25 12.65 -5.77 -3.51
N LYS A 26 13.03 -6.12 -4.74
CA LYS A 26 14.16 -5.50 -5.46
C LYS A 26 13.68 -4.26 -6.21
N ARG A 27 14.41 -3.16 -6.08
CA ARG A 27 14.23 -1.92 -6.86
C ARG A 27 15.47 -1.73 -7.73
N THR A 28 15.28 -1.28 -8.96
CA THR A 28 16.37 -0.95 -9.91
C THR A 28 16.68 0.56 -9.92
N TYR A 29 16.16 1.27 -8.93
CA TYR A 29 16.29 2.70 -8.71
C TYR A 29 16.52 2.97 -7.22
N THR A 30 17.03 4.15 -6.92
CA THR A 30 17.44 4.62 -5.60
C THR A 30 16.33 5.39 -4.89
N ALA A 31 16.48 5.59 -3.58
CA ALA A 31 15.59 6.46 -2.81
C ALA A 31 15.69 7.93 -3.26
N GLU A 32 16.88 8.35 -3.70
CA GLU A 32 17.13 9.69 -4.23
C GLU A 32 16.31 9.98 -5.49
N GLU A 33 16.33 9.08 -6.47
CA GLU A 33 15.53 9.18 -7.69
C GLU A 33 14.03 9.28 -7.38
N VAL A 34 13.55 8.55 -6.35
CA VAL A 34 12.15 8.66 -5.91
C VAL A 34 11.85 10.03 -5.32
N VAL A 35 12.72 10.57 -4.47
CA VAL A 35 12.51 11.88 -3.83
C VAL A 35 12.64 13.02 -4.85
N GLU A 36 13.47 12.86 -5.88
CA GLU A 36 13.60 13.81 -6.98
C GLU A 36 12.29 14.02 -7.74
N LEU A 37 11.58 12.93 -8.04
CA LEU A 37 10.32 12.97 -8.78
C LEU A 37 9.09 13.27 -7.92
N ARG A 38 9.25 13.33 -6.59
CA ARG A 38 8.15 13.45 -5.63
C ARG A 38 7.55 14.86 -5.55
N GLY A 39 8.30 15.87 -6.00
CA GLY A 39 7.93 17.28 -5.83
C GLY A 39 8.03 17.75 -4.37
N SER A 40 7.73 19.04 -4.15
CA SER A 40 7.83 19.68 -2.83
C SER A 40 6.58 19.48 -1.95
N MET A 41 5.44 19.13 -2.55
CA MET A 41 4.18 18.89 -1.87
C MET A 41 3.63 17.52 -2.29
N VAL A 42 3.39 16.65 -1.32
CA VAL A 42 2.87 15.29 -1.55
C VAL A 42 1.44 15.22 -1.02
N PRO A 43 0.42 15.18 -1.90
CA PRO A 43 -0.96 14.98 -1.47
C PRO A 43 -1.14 13.64 -0.76
N ALA A 44 -1.96 13.61 0.29
CA ALA A 44 -2.25 12.38 1.02
C ALA A 44 -3.21 11.48 0.23
N ASN A 45 -2.82 10.21 0.02
CA ASN A 45 -3.65 9.20 -0.64
C ASN A 45 -4.31 8.28 0.39
N THR A 46 -5.21 8.83 1.22
CA THR A 46 -5.74 8.17 2.42
C THR A 46 -6.36 6.79 2.15
N ILE A 47 -7.17 6.66 1.09
CA ILE A 47 -7.82 5.38 0.75
C ILE A 47 -6.80 4.38 0.24
N ALA A 48 -5.85 4.80 -0.60
CA ALA A 48 -4.80 3.92 -1.11
C ALA A 48 -3.91 3.40 0.03
N GLN A 49 -3.51 4.27 0.97
CA GLN A 49 -2.70 3.90 2.12
C GLN A 49 -3.43 2.87 3.00
N ARG A 50 -4.66 3.20 3.43
CA ARG A 50 -5.46 2.29 4.28
C ARG A 50 -5.77 0.96 3.58
N GLY A 51 -6.04 1.00 2.28
CA GLY A 51 -6.30 -0.19 1.48
C GLY A 51 -5.08 -1.09 1.36
N ALA A 52 -3.90 -0.53 1.08
CA ALA A 52 -2.64 -1.27 0.98
C ALA A 52 -2.25 -1.90 2.33
N ASP A 53 -2.38 -1.16 3.44
CA ASP A 53 -2.07 -1.65 4.78
C ASP A 53 -3.02 -2.80 5.19
N LYS A 54 -4.33 -2.63 4.94
CA LYS A 54 -5.33 -3.67 5.22
C LYS A 54 -5.09 -4.91 4.37
N LEU A 55 -4.88 -4.76 3.07
CA LEU A 55 -4.65 -5.88 2.16
C LEU A 55 -3.36 -6.62 2.54
N TRP A 56 -2.29 -5.90 2.85
CA TRP A 56 -1.05 -6.50 3.33
C TRP A 56 -1.28 -7.35 4.58
N SER A 57 -2.03 -6.85 5.56
CA SER A 57 -2.40 -7.64 6.74
C SER A 57 -3.17 -8.92 6.35
N LEU A 58 -4.18 -8.80 5.49
CA LEU A 58 -5.03 -9.93 5.09
C LEU A 58 -4.22 -11.05 4.42
N VAL A 59 -3.37 -10.71 3.46
CA VAL A 59 -2.56 -11.70 2.73
C VAL A 59 -1.42 -12.29 3.58
N ASN A 60 -1.08 -11.64 4.70
CA ASN A 60 -0.08 -12.13 5.66
C ASN A 60 -0.72 -12.73 6.93
N GLY A 61 -1.97 -13.19 6.86
CA GLY A 61 -2.55 -14.09 7.85
C GLY A 61 -3.72 -13.54 8.67
N SER A 62 -4.16 -12.29 8.45
CA SER A 62 -5.36 -11.78 9.14
C SER A 62 -6.68 -12.09 8.43
N ALA A 63 -6.63 -12.73 7.24
CA ALA A 63 -7.83 -13.15 6.52
C ALA A 63 -8.61 -14.24 7.26
N LYS A 64 -9.95 -14.15 7.26
CA LYS A 64 -10.82 -15.05 8.04
C LYS A 64 -10.67 -16.54 7.68
N LYS A 65 -10.39 -16.83 6.41
CA LYS A 65 -10.30 -18.21 5.89
C LYS A 65 -8.85 -18.70 5.76
N GLY A 66 -7.88 -17.93 6.24
CA GLY A 66 -6.45 -18.16 5.99
C GLY A 66 -5.98 -17.79 4.58
N TYR A 67 -6.89 -17.33 3.71
CA TYR A 67 -6.61 -16.82 2.37
C TYR A 67 -7.62 -15.74 1.99
N VAL A 68 -7.26 -14.90 1.02
CA VAL A 68 -8.11 -13.84 0.48
C VAL A 68 -8.68 -14.28 -0.86
N ASN A 69 -10.01 -14.35 -0.97
CA ASN A 69 -10.72 -14.56 -2.23
C ASN A 69 -11.49 -13.31 -2.64
N CYS A 70 -11.64 -13.11 -3.94
CA CYS A 70 -12.33 -11.95 -4.50
C CYS A 70 -13.31 -12.38 -5.60
N LEU A 71 -14.20 -11.46 -5.97
CA LEU A 71 -15.05 -11.54 -7.16
C LEU A 71 -14.85 -10.25 -7.98
N GLY A 72 -14.87 -10.38 -9.31
CA GLY A 72 -14.80 -9.22 -10.20
C GLY A 72 -15.97 -8.25 -9.97
N ALA A 73 -15.68 -6.95 -9.90
CA ALA A 73 -16.68 -5.89 -9.80
C ALA A 73 -16.49 -4.86 -10.92
N LEU A 74 -17.48 -4.75 -11.81
CA LEU A 74 -17.53 -3.75 -12.88
C LEU A 74 -18.32 -2.49 -12.49
N THR A 75 -18.99 -2.49 -11.33
CA THR A 75 -19.69 -1.32 -10.79
C THR A 75 -19.47 -1.19 -9.28
N GLY A 76 -19.62 0.03 -8.75
CA GLY A 76 -19.60 0.27 -7.30
C GLY A 76 -20.71 -0.47 -6.55
N GLY A 77 -21.89 -0.63 -7.16
CA GLY A 77 -23.00 -1.39 -6.58
C GLY A 77 -22.64 -2.85 -6.33
N GLN A 78 -21.93 -3.50 -7.27
CA GLN A 78 -21.43 -4.86 -7.07
C GLN A 78 -20.43 -4.94 -5.91
N ALA A 79 -19.47 -4.00 -5.85
CA ALA A 79 -18.49 -3.95 -4.77
C ALA A 79 -19.15 -3.78 -3.39
N VAL A 80 -20.18 -2.94 -3.29
CA VAL A 80 -20.96 -2.77 -2.05
C VAL A 80 -21.65 -4.07 -1.64
N GLN A 81 -22.24 -4.82 -2.58
CA GLN A 81 -22.90 -6.09 -2.25
C GLN A 81 -21.90 -7.18 -1.84
N GLN A 82 -20.73 -7.25 -2.49
CA GLN A 82 -19.66 -8.17 -2.08
C GLN A 82 -19.19 -7.87 -0.65
N ALA A 83 -19.00 -6.60 -0.30
CA ALA A 83 -18.61 -6.20 1.05
C ALA A 83 -19.70 -6.59 2.09
N LYS A 84 -20.99 -6.38 1.78
CA LYS A 84 -22.11 -6.82 2.62
C LYS A 84 -22.17 -8.34 2.80
N ALA A 85 -21.83 -9.10 1.77
CA ALA A 85 -21.73 -10.55 1.81
C ALA A 85 -20.49 -11.07 2.57
N GLY A 86 -19.64 -10.17 3.08
CA GLY A 86 -18.48 -10.53 3.89
C GLY A 86 -17.21 -10.84 3.09
N ILE A 87 -17.17 -10.52 1.79
CA ILE A 87 -15.95 -10.59 0.98
C ILE A 87 -14.95 -9.52 1.47
N GLU A 88 -13.69 -9.92 1.66
CA GLU A 88 -12.68 -9.11 2.35
C GLU A 88 -11.90 -8.16 1.42
N ALA A 89 -11.91 -8.42 0.11
CA ALA A 89 -11.25 -7.63 -0.93
C ALA A 89 -12.02 -7.68 -2.28
N ILE A 90 -11.89 -6.63 -3.08
CA ILE A 90 -12.54 -6.50 -4.39
C ILE A 90 -11.50 -6.72 -5.50
N TYR A 91 -11.87 -7.49 -6.53
CA TYR A 91 -11.10 -7.59 -7.77
C TYR A 91 -11.75 -6.71 -8.83
N LEU A 92 -10.96 -5.88 -9.50
CA LEU A 92 -11.42 -4.94 -10.52
C LEU A 92 -10.82 -5.31 -11.88
#